data_AF-A0A7S3TY10-F1
#
_entry.id   AF-A0A7S3TY10-F1
#
_cell.length_a   1.000
_cell.length_b   1.000
_cell.length_c   1.000
_cell.angle_alpha   90.00
_cell.angle_beta   90.00
_cell.angle_gamma   90.00
#
_symmetry.space_group_name_H-M   'P 1'
#
loop_
_entity.id
_entity.type
_entity.pdbx_description
1 polymer ?
#
loop_
_entity_poly.entity_id
_entity_poly.type
_entity_poly.pdbx_seq_one_letter_code
_entity_poly.pdbx_strand_id
1 'polypeptide(L)'
;RVQDSTVTSQTRGRAWIPEKQRIEGKHVSGYTWVETFEDLEVRILLPPQTKPQDIDCEIRRKSLRVSVAGQTPLLDGPLWGTVDLDGSAWVIERTEEGGADTGSEPPVRLVVTLLK
;
A
#
# COMPACT_ATOMS: atom_id res chain seq x y z
N ARG A 1 -25.68 5.18 -38.33
CA ARG A 1 -25.26 4.26 -37.24
C ARG A 1 -24.95 5.14 -36.05
N VAL A 2 -25.79 5.03 -35.03
CA VAL A 2 -25.90 5.98 -33.91
C VAL A 2 -24.59 5.98 -33.11
N GLN A 3 -24.10 7.17 -32.80
CA GLN A 3 -23.11 7.41 -31.76
C GLN A 3 -23.78 7.11 -30.42
N ASP A 4 -23.11 6.37 -29.54
CA ASP A 4 -23.28 6.55 -28.10
C ASP A 4 -21.98 6.16 -27.40
N SER A 5 -21.17 7.17 -27.09
CA SER A 5 -20.00 7.03 -26.23
C SER A 5 -20.24 7.96 -25.07
N THR A 6 -21.06 7.50 -24.14
CA THR A 6 -21.33 8.19 -22.89
C THR A 6 -21.32 7.16 -21.77
N VAL A 7 -20.19 7.01 -21.09
CA VAL A 7 -20.03 6.53 -19.71
C VAL A 7 -18.58 6.88 -19.30
N THR A 8 -18.22 7.47 -18.17
CA THR A 8 -18.94 8.09 -17.05
C THR A 8 -17.86 8.78 -16.21
N SER A 9 -18.20 9.96 -15.70
CA SER A 9 -17.70 10.61 -14.49
C SER A 9 -16.22 10.42 -14.11
N GLN A 10 -15.47 11.44 -14.48
CA GLN A 10 -14.20 11.89 -13.93
C GLN A 10 -14.24 11.97 -12.39
N THR A 11 -13.87 10.90 -11.70
CA THR A 11 -13.29 10.97 -10.36
C THR A 11 -11.84 11.40 -10.55
N ARG A 12 -11.43 12.54 -9.98
CA ARG A 12 -10.02 12.92 -9.93
C ARG A 12 -9.25 11.86 -9.12
N GLY A 13 -8.58 10.93 -9.79
CA GLY A 13 -7.75 9.94 -9.12
C GLY A 13 -7.26 8.87 -10.08
N ARG A 14 -5.99 9.02 -10.49
CA ARG A 14 -5.15 8.07 -11.26
C ARG A 14 -5.76 7.55 -12.57
N ALA A 15 -5.14 7.92 -13.70
CA ALA A 15 -5.48 7.39 -15.00
C ALA A 15 -5.43 5.85 -14.99
N TRP A 16 -6.27 5.19 -15.79
CA TRP A 16 -6.27 3.73 -15.95
C TRP A 16 -4.89 3.24 -16.42
N ILE A 17 -4.13 2.58 -15.54
CA ILE A 17 -2.86 1.94 -15.89
C ILE A 17 -3.17 0.53 -16.43
N PRO A 18 -2.79 0.19 -17.66
CA PRO A 18 -3.02 -1.15 -18.20
C PRO A 18 -2.38 -2.24 -17.33
N GLU A 19 -3.10 -3.32 -17.04
CA GLU A 19 -2.64 -4.46 -16.22
C GLU A 19 -1.28 -5.01 -16.66
N LYS A 20 -0.96 -4.95 -17.97
CA LYS A 20 0.32 -5.41 -18.53
C LYS A 20 1.55 -4.65 -18.03
N GLN A 21 1.37 -3.51 -17.37
CA GLN A 21 2.43 -2.68 -16.80
C GLN A 21 2.53 -2.82 -15.29
N ARG A 22 1.77 -3.76 -14.70
CA ARG A 22 1.77 -4.04 -13.27
C ARG A 22 2.50 -5.35 -12.99
N ILE A 23 3.38 -5.31 -12.01
CA ILE A 23 4.07 -6.50 -11.48
C ILE A 23 3.65 -6.61 -10.02
N GLU A 24 3.37 -7.82 -9.54
CA GLU A 24 3.00 -8.04 -8.15
C GLU A 24 3.80 -9.19 -7.54
N GLY A 25 3.90 -9.17 -6.23
CA GLY A 25 4.58 -10.21 -5.49
C GLY A 25 4.11 -10.32 -4.06
N LYS A 26 4.47 -11.46 -3.45
CA LYS A 26 4.26 -11.74 -2.03
C LYS A 26 5.57 -12.21 -1.43
N HIS A 27 5.97 -11.60 -0.33
CA HIS A 27 7.15 -12.01 0.40
C HIS A 27 6.81 -13.05 1.47
N VAL A 28 7.77 -13.91 1.81
CA VAL A 28 7.58 -14.96 2.83
C VAL A 28 7.26 -14.41 4.22
N SER A 29 7.64 -13.17 4.51
CA SER A 29 7.29 -12.47 5.76
C SER A 29 5.85 -11.92 5.79
N GLY A 30 5.07 -12.10 4.71
CA GLY A 30 3.64 -11.84 4.70
C GLY A 30 3.21 -10.50 4.11
N TYR A 31 4.12 -9.62 3.71
CA TYR A 31 3.76 -8.43 2.93
C TYR A 31 3.55 -8.78 1.45
N THR A 32 2.70 -8.00 0.80
CA THR A 32 2.50 -8.03 -0.65
C THR A 32 2.90 -6.70 -1.25
N TRP A 33 3.21 -6.70 -2.53
CA TRP A 33 3.53 -5.47 -3.24
C TRP A 33 3.01 -5.51 -4.66
N VAL A 34 2.73 -4.32 -5.18
CA VAL A 34 2.29 -4.07 -6.54
C VAL A 34 3.11 -2.91 -7.07
N GLU A 35 3.78 -3.11 -8.19
CA GLU A 35 4.66 -2.14 -8.82
C GLU A 35 4.14 -1.77 -10.20
N THR A 36 4.10 -0.48 -10.49
CA THR A 36 3.83 0.07 -11.81
C THR A 36 5.06 0.83 -12.32
N PHE A 37 4.98 1.46 -13.50
CA PHE A 37 6.03 2.39 -13.92
C PHE A 37 6.13 3.63 -13.02
N GLU A 38 5.00 4.06 -12.43
CA GLU A 38 4.92 5.31 -11.67
C GLU A 38 5.25 5.12 -10.19
N ASP A 39 4.92 3.95 -9.64
CA ASP A 39 5.02 3.72 -8.20
C ASP A 39 5.24 2.25 -7.79
N LEU A 40 5.50 2.08 -6.50
CA LEU A 40 5.52 0.80 -5.80
C LEU A 40 4.63 0.91 -4.57
N GLU A 41 3.62 0.05 -4.49
CA GLU A 41 2.68 -0.01 -3.39
C GLU A 41 2.90 -1.28 -2.57
N VAL A 42 3.29 -1.13 -1.31
CA VAL A 42 3.58 -2.24 -0.38
C VAL A 42 2.47 -2.32 0.67
N ARG A 43 1.90 -3.52 0.86
CA ARG A 43 0.86 -3.79 1.86
C ARG A 43 1.37 -4.76 2.92
N ILE A 44 1.28 -4.35 4.19
CA ILE A 44 1.76 -5.11 5.33
C ILE A 44 0.60 -5.32 6.30
N LEU A 45 0.38 -6.58 6.73
CA LEU A 45 -0.57 -6.87 7.80
C LEU A 45 0.00 -6.39 9.13
N LEU A 46 -0.78 -5.61 9.86
CA LEU A 46 -0.41 -5.12 11.18
C LEU A 46 -1.13 -5.91 12.27
N PRO A 47 -0.58 -5.94 13.50
CA PRO A 47 -1.30 -6.44 14.65
C PRO A 47 -2.66 -5.72 14.82
N PRO A 48 -3.67 -6.44 15.35
CA PRO A 48 -4.93 -5.83 15.80
C PRO A 48 -4.66 -4.60 16.67
N GLN A 49 -5.52 -3.58 16.56
CA GLN A 49 -5.42 -2.33 17.34
C GLN A 49 -4.22 -1.39 17.06
N THR A 50 -3.38 -1.66 16.05
CA THR A 50 -2.25 -0.77 15.71
C THR A 50 -2.75 0.64 15.35
N LYS A 51 -2.14 1.67 15.93
CA LYS A 51 -2.43 3.09 15.65
C LYS A 51 -1.30 3.72 14.83
N PRO A 52 -1.56 4.83 14.10
CA PRO A 52 -0.53 5.52 13.33
C PRO A 52 0.70 5.91 14.15
N GLN A 53 0.52 6.34 15.39
CA GLN A 53 1.60 6.71 16.31
C GLN A 53 2.52 5.55 16.70
N ASP A 54 2.04 4.30 16.55
CA ASP A 54 2.81 3.10 16.87
C ASP A 54 3.67 2.66 15.67
N ILE A 55 3.50 3.29 14.50
CA ILE A 55 4.21 2.95 13.27
C ILE A 55 5.38 3.91 13.09
N ASP A 56 6.57 3.34 12.96
CA ASP A 56 7.75 4.02 12.46
C ASP A 56 8.00 3.55 11.02
N CYS A 57 7.59 4.39 10.06
CA CYS A 57 7.74 4.17 8.63
C CYS A 57 8.73 5.20 8.07
N GLU A 58 9.94 4.74 7.81
CA GLU A 58 11.06 5.53 7.35
C GLU A 58 11.28 5.28 5.86
N ILE A 59 10.84 6.24 5.05
CA ILE A 59 11.05 6.23 3.61
C ILE A 59 12.32 7.02 3.30
N ARG A 60 13.31 6.38 2.70
CA ARG A 60 14.53 7.01 2.21
C ARG A 60 14.63 6.80 0.71
N ARG A 61 15.40 7.66 0.04
CA ARG A 61 15.52 7.68 -1.42
C ARG A 61 15.84 6.31 -2.03
N LYS A 62 16.54 5.42 -1.31
CA LYS A 62 16.93 4.07 -1.78
C LYS A 62 16.68 2.96 -0.75
N SER A 63 15.88 3.21 0.28
CA SER A 63 15.58 2.18 1.28
C SER A 63 14.24 2.45 1.94
N LEU A 64 13.58 1.38 2.37
CA LEU A 64 12.35 1.45 3.15
C LEU A 64 12.57 0.69 4.44
N ARG A 65 12.16 1.30 5.56
CA ARG A 65 12.07 0.63 6.84
C ARG A 65 10.70 0.86 7.45
N VAL A 66 10.08 -0.22 7.91
CA VAL A 66 8.78 -0.21 8.57
C VAL A 66 8.91 -1.01 9.85
N SER A 67 8.57 -0.40 10.98
CA SER A 67 8.50 -1.07 12.27
C SER A 67 7.28 -0.62 13.07
N VAL A 68 6.85 -1.48 13.98
CA VAL A 68 5.81 -1.16 14.97
C VAL A 68 6.48 -1.07 16.33
N ALA A 69 6.11 -0.07 17.13
CA ALA A 69 6.69 0.18 18.43
C ALA A 69 6.73 -1.09 19.29
N GLY A 70 7.90 -1.38 19.86
CA GLY A 70 8.12 -2.57 20.69
C GLY A 70 8.28 -3.90 19.92
N GLN A 71 8.34 -3.88 18.59
CA GLN A 71 8.53 -5.06 17.74
C GLN A 71 9.77 -4.95 16.84
N THR A 72 10.25 -6.10 16.37
CA THR A 72 11.27 -6.16 15.30
C THR A 72 10.74 -5.50 14.03
N PRO A 73 11.59 -4.79 13.24
CA PRO A 73 11.17 -4.23 11.97
C PRO A 73 10.47 -5.26 11.08
N LEU A 74 9.29 -4.89 10.57
CA LEU A 74 8.49 -5.70 9.66
C LEU A 74 9.12 -5.74 8.26
N LEU A 75 9.78 -4.65 7.89
CA LEU A 75 10.51 -4.50 6.64
C LEU A 75 11.71 -3.59 6.91
N ASP A 76 12.90 -4.00 6.49
CA ASP A 76 14.10 -3.17 6.53
C ASP A 76 15.01 -3.61 5.37
N GLY A 77 15.16 -2.75 4.36
CA GLY A 77 15.99 -3.10 3.22
C GLY A 77 16.14 -2.02 2.16
N PRO A 78 17.10 -2.23 1.24
CA PRO A 78 17.30 -1.36 0.10
C PRO A 78 16.18 -1.51 -0.93
N LEU A 79 15.84 -0.41 -1.59
CA LEU A 79 14.99 -0.38 -2.77
C LEU A 79 15.85 -0.63 -4.02
N TRP A 80 15.27 -1.27 -5.03
CA TRP A 80 15.93 -1.51 -6.32
C TRP A 80 16.15 -0.22 -7.12
N GLY A 81 15.31 0.79 -6.90
CA GLY A 81 15.35 2.09 -7.56
C GLY A 81 15.39 3.26 -6.56
N THR A 82 15.30 4.47 -7.10
CA THR A 82 15.08 5.67 -6.26
C THR A 82 13.61 5.99 -6.14
N VAL A 83 13.25 6.68 -5.05
CA VAL A 83 11.88 7.19 -4.83
C VAL A 83 11.88 8.69 -4.57
N ASP A 84 10.78 9.35 -4.93
CA ASP A 84 10.46 10.71 -4.53
C ASP A 84 9.90 10.72 -3.10
N LEU A 85 10.61 11.36 -2.19
CA LEU A 85 10.23 11.41 -0.77
C LEU A 85 9.01 12.30 -0.53
N ASP A 86 8.85 13.36 -1.31
CA ASP A 86 7.76 14.33 -1.12
C ASP A 86 6.44 13.79 -1.65
N GLY A 87 6.51 12.96 -2.70
CA GLY A 87 5.35 12.28 -3.29
C GLY A 87 5.02 10.91 -2.69
N SER A 88 5.92 10.33 -1.91
CA SER A 88 5.70 9.05 -1.23
C SER A 88 4.99 9.23 0.10
N ALA A 89 4.10 8.30 0.43
CA ALA A 89 3.33 8.37 1.66
C ALA A 89 2.94 6.98 2.15
N TRP A 90 2.43 6.91 3.37
CA TRP A 90 1.85 5.70 3.91
C TRP A 90 0.53 6.02 4.63
N VAL A 91 -0.36 5.03 4.65
CA VAL A 91 -1.66 5.11 5.30
C VAL A 91 -1.98 3.80 6.02
N ILE A 92 -2.78 3.88 7.08
CA ILE A 92 -3.38 2.70 7.69
C ILE A 92 -4.77 2.51 7.09
N GLU A 93 -5.00 1.34 6.50
CA GLU A 93 -6.31 0.89 6.07
C GLU A 93 -6.92 -0.03 7.13
N ARG A 94 -8.19 0.21 7.45
CA ARG A 94 -9.01 -0.66 8.30
C ARG A 94 -10.22 -1.04 7.49
N THR A 95 -10.32 -2.32 7.11
CA THR A 95 -11.47 -2.79 6.36
C THR A 95 -12.56 -3.19 7.35
N GLU A 96 -13.70 -2.51 7.38
CA GLU A 96 -14.84 -2.87 8.24
C GLU A 96 -15.59 -4.14 7.77
N GLU A 97 -14.96 -4.99 6.94
CA GLU A 97 -15.56 -6.25 6.47
C GLU A 97 -15.50 -7.30 7.57
N GLY A 98 -16.48 -7.20 8.46
CA GLY A 98 -16.89 -8.21 9.40
C GLY A 98 -18.32 -7.90 9.77
N GLY A 99 -19.28 -8.47 9.02
CA GLY A 99 -20.66 -8.54 9.49
C GLY A 99 -20.68 -9.13 10.90
N ALA A 100 -21.56 -8.60 11.74
CA ALA A 100 -21.61 -8.73 13.21
C ALA A 100 -21.50 -10.16 13.82
N ASP A 101 -21.42 -11.22 13.02
CA ASP A 101 -21.53 -12.62 13.43
C ASP A 101 -20.22 -13.42 13.43
N THR A 102 -19.11 -12.86 12.95
CA THR A 102 -17.79 -13.52 13.11
C THR A 102 -16.96 -12.68 14.07
N GLY A 103 -16.68 -13.20 15.27
CA GLY A 103 -15.85 -12.54 16.30
C GLY A 103 -14.37 -12.33 15.92
N SER A 104 -14.07 -12.12 14.63
CA SER A 104 -12.75 -11.79 14.11
C SER A 104 -12.66 -10.27 13.95
N GLU A 105 -11.72 -9.64 14.67
CA GLU A 105 -11.38 -8.23 14.44
C GLU A 105 -10.93 -8.04 12.97
N PRO A 106 -11.40 -6.98 12.28
CA PRO A 106 -11.00 -6.74 10.91
C PRO A 106 -9.48 -6.55 10.76
N PRO A 107 -8.88 -7.01 9.66
CA PRO A 107 -7.44 -6.87 9.45
C PRO A 107 -7.06 -5.39 9.27
N VAL A 108 -6.07 -4.94 10.05
CA VAL A 108 -5.44 -3.63 9.89
C VAL A 108 -4.26 -3.78 8.94
N ARG A 109 -4.15 -2.90 7.94
CA ARG A 109 -3.06 -2.91 6.95
C ARG A 109 -2.33 -1.58 6.93
N LEU A 110 -1.00 -1.64 6.84
CA LEU A 110 -0.20 -0.50 6.39
C LEU A 110 -0.10 -0.58 4.88
N VAL A 111 -0.43 0.51 4.19
CA VAL A 111 -0.19 0.68 2.75
C VAL A 111 0.85 1.77 2.58
N VAL A 112 2.00 1.42 2.01
CA VAL A 112 3.09 2.35 1.70
C VAL A 112 3.13 2.53 0.19
N THR A 113 2.93 3.76 -0.28
CA THR A 113 3.01 4.13 -1.69
C THR A 113 4.30 4.91 -1.93
N LEU A 114 5.16 4.36 -2.77
CA LEU A 114 6.45 4.91 -3.12
C LEU A 114 6.43 5.40 -4.57
N LEU A 115 6.51 6.71 -4.80
CA LEU A 115 6.62 7.27 -6.15
C LEU A 115 8.05 7.17 -6.67
N LYS A 116 8.22 6.82 -7.95
CA LYS A 116 9.52 6.58 -8.59
C LYS A 116 10.12 7.82 -9.24
#